data_AF-A0A379PLB1-F1
#
_entry.id   AF-A0A379PLB1-F1
#
_cell.length_a   1.000
_cell.length_b   1.000
_cell.length_c   1.000
_cell.angle_alpha   90.00
_cell.angle_beta   90.00
_cell.angle_gamma   90.00
#
_symmetry.space_group_name_H-M   'P 1'
#
loop_
_entity.id
_entity.type
_entity.pdbx_description
1 polymer ?
#
loop_
_entity_poly.entity_id
_entity_poly.type
_entity_poly.pdbx_seq_one_letter_code
_entity_poly.pdbx_strand_id
1 'polypeptide(L)'
;MSNDKFTRAQIEAEGVRCKFSSASAEHDGWIMPDGSGVDYADNTQRIYAPETISTGNADGLFLARSAVAELMFATTDFGYVYTKSIGWFADGDDLIRVCNAKRGNTHIEVEVIVRFIKDSAKAFSARQFNVTDALDESANWVPAYTQWRHGGWYVRNVQYPSGGCGCVSNNYDDGAWRIVCDGRRQALGQPGDFTFKTRDEAARAERELVRQITLDRLSKRASQQTAA
;
A
#
# COMPACT_ATOMS: atom_id res chain seq x y z
N MET A 1 -22.34 -32.46 19.29
CA MET A 1 -22.55 -31.42 18.25
C MET A 1 -21.18 -30.93 17.89
N SER A 2 -20.81 -30.93 16.60
CA SER A 2 -19.47 -30.54 16.17
C SER A 2 -19.27 -29.05 16.43
N ASN A 3 -18.16 -28.65 17.05
CA ASN A 3 -17.77 -27.25 17.26
C ASN A 3 -17.10 -26.64 16.01
N ASP A 4 -17.43 -27.17 14.82
CA ASP A 4 -16.86 -26.70 13.57
C ASP A 4 -17.33 -25.26 13.29
N LYS A 5 -16.41 -24.39 12.90
CA LYS A 5 -16.69 -23.00 12.48
C LYS A 5 -17.47 -22.98 11.16
N PHE A 6 -17.17 -23.92 10.28
CA PHE A 6 -17.84 -24.07 8.98
C PHE A 6 -18.36 -25.49 8.79
N THR A 7 -19.55 -25.63 8.24
CA THR A 7 -20.06 -26.93 7.78
C THR A 7 -19.29 -27.39 6.54
N ARG A 8 -19.22 -28.71 6.29
CA ARG A 8 -18.63 -29.26 5.06
C ARG A 8 -19.26 -28.66 3.79
N ALA A 9 -20.59 -28.49 3.79
CA ALA A 9 -21.29 -27.90 2.65
C ALA A 9 -20.85 -26.46 2.36
N GLN A 10 -20.65 -25.64 3.41
CA GLN A 10 -20.14 -24.27 3.25
C GLN A 10 -18.71 -24.24 2.71
N ILE A 11 -17.83 -25.12 3.22
CA ILE A 11 -16.43 -25.19 2.77
C ILE A 11 -16.34 -25.54 1.29
N GLU A 12 -17.10 -26.55 0.85
CA GLU A 12 -17.08 -26.98 -0.56
C GLU A 12 -17.74 -25.96 -1.48
N ALA A 13 -18.73 -25.21 -1.00
CA ALA A 13 -19.44 -24.22 -1.81
C ALA A 13 -18.71 -22.88 -1.92
N GLU A 14 -18.03 -22.44 -0.86
CA GLU A 14 -17.52 -21.07 -0.73
C GLU A 14 -16.00 -20.99 -0.59
N GLY A 15 -15.35 -22.08 -0.17
CA GLY A 15 -13.91 -22.12 0.06
C GLY A 15 -13.11 -22.27 -1.23
N VAL A 16 -11.97 -21.58 -1.30
CA VAL A 16 -11.00 -21.80 -2.38
C VAL A 16 -10.12 -22.99 -2.01
N ARG A 17 -10.33 -24.13 -2.68
CA ARG A 17 -9.49 -25.33 -2.49
C ARG A 17 -8.06 -25.03 -2.95
N CYS A 18 -7.09 -25.15 -2.06
CA CYS A 18 -5.68 -24.97 -2.38
C CYS A 18 -4.74 -25.63 -1.37
N LYS A 19 -3.49 -25.85 -1.80
CA LYS A 19 -2.38 -26.08 -0.88
C LYS A 19 -1.96 -24.77 -0.24
N PHE A 20 -1.84 -24.75 1.08
CA PHE A 20 -1.30 -23.60 1.81
C PHE A 20 -0.39 -24.07 2.93
N SER A 21 0.51 -23.20 3.35
CA SER A 21 1.36 -23.43 4.51
C SER A 21 0.95 -22.53 5.67
N SER A 22 1.02 -23.07 6.88
CA SER A 22 0.87 -22.33 8.12
C SER A 22 1.85 -22.88 9.15
N ALA A 23 2.57 -22.02 9.87
CA ALA A 23 3.62 -22.42 10.82
C ALA A 23 4.63 -23.44 10.23
N SER A 24 4.99 -23.27 8.96
CA SER A 24 5.90 -24.14 8.19
C SER A 24 5.39 -25.57 7.89
N ALA A 25 4.14 -25.90 8.23
CA ALA A 25 3.48 -27.12 7.78
C ALA A 25 2.66 -26.85 6.52
N GLU A 26 2.68 -27.77 5.55
CA GLU A 26 1.81 -27.73 4.36
C GLU A 26 0.48 -28.43 4.68
N HIS A 27 -0.60 -27.85 4.17
CA HIS A 27 -1.97 -28.29 4.32
C HIS A 27 -2.63 -28.38 2.96
N ASP A 28 -3.42 -29.43 2.75
CA ASP A 28 -4.29 -29.56 1.58
C ASP A 28 -5.73 -29.27 2.01
N GLY A 29 -6.14 -28.01 1.85
CA GLY A 29 -7.31 -27.43 2.52
C GLY A 29 -8.06 -26.43 1.64
N TRP A 30 -8.80 -25.55 2.30
CA TRP A 30 -9.52 -24.44 1.68
C TRP A 30 -9.13 -23.14 2.38
N ILE A 31 -9.10 -22.05 1.64
CA ILE A 31 -9.11 -20.71 2.23
C ILE A 31 -10.55 -20.18 2.11
N MET A 32 -11.13 -19.85 3.25
CA MET A 32 -12.53 -19.44 3.38
C MET A 32 -12.70 -17.96 3.05
N PRO A 33 -13.94 -17.49 2.76
CA PRO A 33 -14.21 -16.07 2.47
C PRO A 33 -13.79 -15.10 3.58
N ASP A 34 -13.73 -15.55 4.83
CA ASP A 34 -13.21 -14.76 5.95
C ASP A 34 -11.68 -14.77 6.08
N GLY A 35 -10.99 -15.35 5.09
CA GLY A 35 -9.55 -15.49 4.99
C GLY A 35 -8.96 -16.64 5.80
N SER A 36 -9.75 -17.36 6.61
CA SER A 36 -9.22 -18.46 7.42
C SER A 36 -8.84 -19.66 6.56
N GLY A 37 -7.71 -20.28 6.86
CA GLY A 37 -7.34 -21.57 6.29
C GLY A 37 -8.08 -22.68 7.01
N VAL A 38 -8.57 -23.68 6.29
CA VAL A 38 -9.30 -24.82 6.85
C VAL A 38 -8.79 -26.12 6.23
N ASP A 39 -8.44 -27.09 7.07
CA ASP A 39 -8.21 -28.47 6.66
C ASP A 39 -8.99 -29.45 7.53
N TYR A 40 -8.96 -30.72 7.16
CA TYR A 40 -9.46 -31.81 7.98
C TYR A 40 -8.33 -32.76 8.33
N ALA A 41 -8.22 -33.10 9.61
CA ALA A 41 -7.40 -34.21 10.08
C ALA A 41 -8.21 -35.05 11.06
N ASP A 42 -8.22 -36.37 10.85
CA ASP A 42 -8.94 -37.32 11.71
C ASP A 42 -10.43 -36.96 11.92
N ASN A 43 -11.10 -36.48 10.84
CA ASN A 43 -12.47 -35.97 10.83
C ASN A 43 -12.73 -34.74 11.72
N THR A 44 -11.69 -34.07 12.21
CA THR A 44 -11.79 -32.81 12.96
C THR A 44 -11.38 -31.65 12.07
N GLN A 45 -12.14 -30.56 12.09
CA GLN A 45 -11.79 -29.33 11.39
C GLN A 45 -10.62 -28.64 12.11
N ARG A 46 -9.55 -28.30 11.37
CA ARG A 46 -8.51 -27.39 11.85
C ARG A 46 -8.65 -26.05 11.16
N ILE A 47 -8.41 -24.98 11.91
CA ILE A 47 -8.57 -23.60 11.44
C ILE A 47 -7.26 -22.87 11.65
N TYR A 48 -6.81 -22.17 10.62
CA TYR A 48 -5.56 -21.42 10.61
C TYR A 48 -5.88 -19.94 10.40
N ALA A 49 -5.20 -19.09 11.18
CA ALA A 49 -5.41 -17.66 11.14
C ALA A 49 -4.93 -17.09 9.78
N PRO A 50 -5.63 -16.09 9.21
CA PRO A 50 -5.30 -15.56 7.89
C PRO A 50 -3.83 -15.12 7.75
N GLU A 51 -3.27 -14.45 8.76
CA GLU A 51 -1.92 -13.90 8.74
C GLU A 51 -0.80 -14.94 8.74
N THR A 52 -1.12 -16.20 9.02
CA THR A 52 -0.14 -17.30 9.01
C THR A 52 -0.08 -18.02 7.67
N ILE A 53 -0.99 -17.71 6.75
CA ILE A 53 -1.15 -18.41 5.46
C ILE A 53 -0.10 -17.95 4.46
N SER A 54 0.52 -18.92 3.80
CA SER A 54 1.27 -18.73 2.56
C SER A 54 0.77 -19.71 1.50
N THR A 55 0.54 -19.26 0.28
CA THR A 55 0.05 -20.12 -0.80
C THR A 55 0.40 -19.53 -2.16
N GLY A 56 0.60 -20.39 -3.16
CA GLY A 56 0.71 -20.00 -4.57
C GLY A 56 -0.63 -19.84 -5.29
N ASN A 57 -1.76 -20.14 -4.64
CA ASN A 57 -3.09 -19.92 -5.21
C ASN A 57 -3.48 -18.45 -5.05
N ALA A 58 -3.67 -17.73 -6.17
CA ALA A 58 -3.93 -16.30 -6.16
C ALA A 58 -5.23 -15.91 -5.43
N ASP A 59 -6.32 -16.65 -5.67
CA ASP A 59 -7.63 -16.35 -5.07
C ASP A 59 -7.62 -16.61 -3.56
N GLY A 60 -7.03 -17.73 -3.15
CA GLY A 60 -6.86 -18.07 -1.75
C GLY A 60 -5.95 -17.06 -1.03
N LEU A 61 -4.83 -16.68 -1.65
CA LEU A 61 -3.94 -15.65 -1.11
C LEU A 61 -4.66 -14.31 -0.97
N PHE A 62 -5.48 -13.93 -1.95
CA PHE A 62 -6.25 -12.70 -1.91
C PHE A 62 -7.27 -12.69 -0.76
N LEU A 63 -7.99 -13.79 -0.52
CA LEU A 63 -8.93 -13.91 0.61
C LEU A 63 -8.20 -13.76 1.96
N ALA A 64 -7.10 -14.48 2.15
CA ALA A 64 -6.31 -14.40 3.37
C ALA A 64 -5.74 -12.99 3.60
N ARG A 65 -5.14 -12.38 2.56
CA ARG A 65 -4.64 -11.00 2.62
C ARG A 65 -5.76 -9.99 2.90
N SER A 66 -6.93 -10.16 2.31
CA SER A 66 -8.08 -9.26 2.50
C SER A 66 -8.57 -9.25 3.94
N ALA A 67 -8.63 -10.41 4.60
CA ALA A 67 -8.99 -10.50 6.01
C ALA A 67 -7.98 -9.79 6.92
N VAL A 68 -6.68 -9.96 6.66
CA VAL A 68 -5.62 -9.24 7.40
C VAL A 68 -5.68 -7.73 7.15
N ALA A 69 -5.90 -7.32 5.89
CA ALA A 69 -6.02 -5.91 5.53
C ALA A 69 -7.24 -5.25 6.18
N GLU A 70 -8.37 -5.96 6.26
CA GLU A 70 -9.57 -5.47 6.95
C GLU A 70 -9.32 -5.24 8.43
N LEU A 71 -8.65 -6.18 9.11
CA LEU A 71 -8.29 -6.03 10.50
C LEU A 71 -7.38 -4.81 10.71
N MET A 72 -6.38 -4.62 9.85
CA MET A 72 -5.50 -3.44 9.92
C MET A 72 -6.26 -2.14 9.69
N PHE A 73 -7.17 -2.11 8.72
CA PHE A 73 -8.00 -0.94 8.43
C PHE A 73 -8.93 -0.58 9.60
N ALA A 74 -9.53 -1.58 10.24
CA ALA A 74 -10.45 -1.38 11.35
C ALA A 74 -9.75 -0.94 12.65
N THR A 75 -8.49 -1.33 12.85
CA THR A 75 -7.78 -1.15 14.13
C THR A 75 -6.72 -0.06 14.11
N THR A 76 -6.26 0.36 12.93
CA THR A 76 -5.25 1.41 12.80
C THR A 76 -5.93 2.77 12.67
N ASP A 77 -5.61 3.70 13.56
CA ASP A 77 -5.97 5.10 13.35
C ASP A 77 -5.04 5.73 12.31
N PHE A 78 -5.60 6.00 11.15
CA PHE A 78 -4.95 6.67 10.03
C PHE A 78 -5.14 8.20 10.08
N GLY A 79 -5.91 8.72 11.04
CA GLY A 79 -6.15 10.16 11.22
C GLY A 79 -7.19 10.73 10.27
N TYR A 80 -8.03 9.89 9.67
CA TYR A 80 -9.11 10.30 8.77
C TYR A 80 -10.46 9.73 9.20
N VAL A 81 -11.50 10.54 9.01
CA VAL A 81 -12.89 10.08 9.09
C VAL A 81 -13.35 9.72 7.68
N TYR A 82 -13.44 8.42 7.42
CA TYR A 82 -13.90 7.89 6.14
C TYR A 82 -15.41 8.01 5.97
N THR A 83 -15.86 8.45 4.80
CA THR A 83 -17.27 8.58 4.44
C THR A 83 -17.74 7.50 3.47
N LYS A 84 -16.82 6.95 2.68
CA LYS A 84 -17.05 5.86 1.75
C LYS A 84 -15.75 5.11 1.51
N SER A 85 -15.82 3.81 1.29
CA SER A 85 -14.69 3.01 0.80
C SER A 85 -15.17 1.99 -0.23
N ILE A 86 -14.26 1.55 -1.09
CA ILE A 86 -14.46 0.38 -1.96
C ILE A 86 -13.80 -0.86 -1.35
N GLY A 87 -14.11 -2.04 -1.90
CA GLY A 87 -13.44 -3.29 -1.52
C GLY A 87 -11.93 -3.25 -1.78
N TRP A 88 -11.21 -4.21 -1.19
CA TRP A 88 -9.78 -4.37 -1.45
C TRP A 88 -9.54 -4.84 -2.88
N PHE A 89 -8.44 -4.39 -3.49
CA PHE A 89 -7.93 -4.94 -4.74
C PHE A 89 -6.41 -5.08 -4.66
N ALA A 90 -5.87 -6.02 -5.44
CA ALA A 90 -4.44 -6.33 -5.45
C ALA A 90 -3.67 -5.45 -6.45
N ASP A 91 -2.49 -5.01 -6.04
CA ASP A 91 -1.47 -4.36 -6.87
C ASP A 91 -0.10 -4.94 -6.49
N GLY A 92 0.28 -6.04 -7.15
CA GLY A 92 1.44 -6.84 -6.78
C GLY A 92 1.31 -7.42 -5.36
N ASP A 93 2.22 -7.05 -4.47
CA ASP A 93 2.23 -7.47 -3.06
C ASP A 93 1.47 -6.50 -2.13
N ASP A 94 0.85 -5.46 -2.68
CA ASP A 94 0.02 -4.53 -1.93
C ASP A 94 -1.47 -4.88 -2.12
N LEU A 95 -2.27 -4.79 -1.04
CA LEU A 95 -3.71 -4.59 -1.14
C LEU A 95 -4.04 -3.12 -0.91
N ILE A 96 -4.89 -2.59 -1.78
CA ILE A 96 -5.28 -1.18 -1.76
C ILE A 96 -6.79 -1.06 -1.56
N ARG A 97 -7.19 -0.13 -0.69
CA ARG A 97 -8.56 0.32 -0.51
C ARG A 97 -8.62 1.83 -0.75
N VAL A 98 -9.42 2.24 -1.72
CA VAL A 98 -9.69 3.67 -1.97
C VAL A 98 -10.82 4.13 -1.06
N CYS A 99 -10.60 5.22 -0.34
CA CYS A 99 -11.53 5.83 0.59
C CYS A 99 -11.77 7.29 0.26
N ASN A 100 -13.01 7.73 0.43
CA ASN A 100 -13.33 9.14 0.57
C ASN A 100 -13.25 9.51 2.05
N ALA A 101 -12.60 10.62 2.36
CA ALA A 101 -12.50 11.17 3.70
C ALA A 101 -12.79 12.67 3.71
N LYS A 102 -12.95 13.23 4.91
CA LYS A 102 -13.07 14.67 5.12
C LYS A 102 -11.85 15.21 5.86
N ARG A 103 -11.31 16.34 5.37
CA ARG A 103 -10.34 17.17 6.08
C ARG A 103 -10.95 18.56 6.26
N GLY A 104 -11.49 18.82 7.45
CA GLY A 104 -12.35 19.98 7.68
C GLY A 104 -13.58 19.94 6.75
N ASN A 105 -13.76 20.96 5.93
CA ASN A 105 -14.84 21.02 4.93
C ASN A 105 -14.46 20.45 3.55
N THR A 106 -13.21 20.03 3.37
CA THR A 106 -12.72 19.50 2.09
C THR A 106 -12.93 17.99 2.02
N HIS A 107 -13.51 17.53 0.90
CA HIS A 107 -13.55 16.11 0.57
C HIS A 107 -12.23 15.73 -0.09
N ILE A 108 -11.63 14.64 0.38
CA ILE A 108 -10.37 14.11 -0.14
C ILE A 108 -10.52 12.63 -0.44
N GLU A 109 -9.72 12.16 -1.39
CA GLU A 109 -9.55 10.76 -1.71
C GLU A 109 -8.21 10.29 -1.13
N VAL A 110 -8.25 9.17 -0.41
CA VAL A 110 -7.08 8.56 0.23
C VAL A 110 -7.02 7.07 -0.09
N GLU A 111 -5.82 6.56 -0.30
CA GLU A 111 -5.56 5.13 -0.43
C GLU A 111 -5.04 4.60 0.90
N VAL A 112 -5.68 3.56 1.43
CA VAL A 112 -5.06 2.70 2.46
C VAL A 112 -4.38 1.55 1.74
N ILE A 113 -3.09 1.36 2.03
CA ILE A 113 -2.23 0.40 1.36
C ILE A 113 -1.63 -0.52 2.41
N VAL A 114 -1.91 -1.81 2.31
CA VAL A 114 -1.31 -2.86 3.15
C VAL A 114 -0.35 -3.66 2.30
N ARG A 115 0.93 -3.62 2.65
CA ARG A 115 1.99 -4.39 1.99
C ARG A 115 2.13 -5.74 2.67
N PHE A 116 2.20 -6.79 1.88
CA PHE A 116 2.42 -8.15 2.34
C PHE A 116 3.80 -8.67 1.98
N ILE A 117 4.26 -9.68 2.71
CA ILE A 117 5.39 -10.50 2.27
C ILE A 117 4.94 -11.28 1.03
N LYS A 118 5.84 -11.38 0.04
CA LYS A 118 5.58 -12.13 -1.20
C LYS A 118 5.07 -13.54 -0.90
N ASP A 119 4.01 -13.94 -1.61
CA ASP A 119 3.34 -15.24 -1.51
C ASP A 119 2.78 -15.59 -0.10
N SER A 120 2.63 -14.58 0.77
CA SER A 120 2.14 -14.73 2.14
C SER A 120 1.08 -13.69 2.48
N ALA A 121 0.17 -14.05 3.38
CA ALA A 121 -0.80 -13.15 4.01
C ALA A 121 -0.24 -12.45 5.26
N LYS A 122 1.04 -12.67 5.60
CA LYS A 122 1.72 -11.89 6.62
C LYS A 122 1.95 -10.45 6.14
N ALA A 123 1.29 -9.50 6.78
CA ALA A 123 1.47 -8.09 6.50
C ALA A 123 2.85 -7.59 6.98
N PHE A 124 3.49 -6.77 6.16
CA PHE A 124 4.77 -6.13 6.40
C PHE A 124 4.60 -4.67 6.87
N SER A 125 3.69 -3.92 6.24
CA SER A 125 3.38 -2.55 6.64
C SER A 125 1.98 -2.13 6.20
N ALA A 126 1.42 -1.15 6.90
CA ALA A 126 0.20 -0.45 6.50
C ALA A 126 0.49 1.05 6.44
N ARG A 127 -0.04 1.72 5.42
CA ARG A 127 0.19 3.15 5.19
C ARG A 127 -0.99 3.79 4.49
N GLN A 128 -1.02 5.11 4.55
CA GLN A 128 -1.98 5.92 3.82
C GLN A 128 -1.29 6.82 2.81
N PHE A 129 -1.99 7.11 1.74
CA PHE A 129 -1.55 8.03 0.71
C PHE A 129 -2.71 8.96 0.30
N ASN A 130 -2.53 10.27 0.47
CA ASN A 130 -3.53 11.25 0.08
C ASN A 130 -3.42 11.59 -1.42
N VAL A 131 -4.29 10.99 -2.22
CA VAL A 131 -4.33 11.16 -3.68
C VAL A 131 -4.69 12.59 -4.03
N THR A 132 -5.63 13.21 -3.30
CA THR A 132 -6.03 14.60 -3.54
C THR A 132 -4.87 15.58 -3.34
N ASP A 133 -4.07 15.41 -2.28
CA ASP A 133 -2.91 16.28 -2.06
C ASP A 133 -1.82 16.05 -3.12
N ALA A 134 -1.61 14.81 -3.54
CA ALA A 134 -0.63 14.47 -4.58
C ALA A 134 -1.02 15.02 -5.96
N LEU A 135 -2.32 15.17 -6.24
CA LEU A 135 -2.85 15.71 -7.48
C LEU A 135 -3.19 17.21 -7.41
N ASP A 136 -2.94 17.89 -6.29
CA ASP A 136 -3.16 19.32 -6.20
C ASP A 136 -2.23 20.07 -7.19
N GLU A 137 -2.72 21.12 -7.85
CA GLU A 137 -1.95 21.96 -8.79
C GLU A 137 -1.81 23.41 -8.29
N SER A 138 -2.21 23.69 -7.05
CA SER A 138 -2.18 25.03 -6.48
C SER A 138 -0.82 25.72 -6.65
N ALA A 139 -0.80 26.80 -7.43
CA ALA A 139 0.37 27.66 -7.58
C ALA A 139 0.82 28.28 -6.25
N ASN A 140 -0.13 28.45 -5.31
CA ASN A 140 0.09 29.01 -3.98
C ASN A 140 0.58 27.96 -2.96
N TRP A 141 0.87 26.73 -3.38
CA TRP A 141 1.45 25.73 -2.49
C TRP A 141 2.81 26.21 -1.95
N VAL A 142 3.00 26.09 -0.64
CA VAL A 142 4.23 26.47 0.06
C VAL A 142 4.87 25.21 0.65
N PRO A 143 6.14 24.89 0.32
CA PRO A 143 6.83 23.74 0.91
C PRO A 143 6.97 23.87 2.43
N ALA A 144 6.69 22.79 3.15
CA ALA A 144 6.86 22.72 4.60
C ALA A 144 8.07 21.87 4.95
N TYR A 145 9.10 22.47 5.55
CA TYR A 145 10.38 21.80 5.74
C TYR A 145 10.61 21.27 7.16
N THR A 146 11.48 20.27 7.28
CA THR A 146 12.17 19.89 8.52
C THR A 146 13.59 19.46 8.19
N GLN A 147 14.57 20.05 8.87
CA GLN A 147 15.98 19.72 8.63
C GLN A 147 16.31 18.35 9.23
N TRP A 148 17.17 17.58 8.55
CA TRP A 148 17.69 16.32 9.09
C TRP A 148 19.20 16.40 9.38
N ARG A 149 19.72 15.43 10.17
CA ARG A 149 21.07 15.46 10.75
C ARG A 149 22.22 15.54 9.73
N HIS A 150 22.02 15.02 8.51
CA HIS A 150 23.03 14.94 7.45
C HIS A 150 22.96 16.06 6.39
N GLY A 151 22.38 17.23 6.72
CA GLY A 151 22.49 18.43 5.86
C GLY A 151 21.45 18.54 4.73
N GLY A 152 20.31 17.88 4.85
CA GLY A 152 19.17 17.99 3.91
C GLY A 152 17.86 18.34 4.62
N TRP A 153 16.78 18.35 3.85
CA TRP A 153 15.45 18.75 4.32
C TRP A 153 14.38 17.75 3.88
N TYR A 154 13.57 17.30 4.84
CA TYR A 154 12.29 16.67 4.55
C TYR A 154 11.30 17.73 4.08
N VAL A 155 10.59 17.46 2.99
CA VAL A 155 9.44 18.23 2.49
C VAL A 155 8.18 17.54 3.02
N ARG A 156 7.73 17.97 4.21
CA ARG A 156 6.70 17.25 5.01
C ARG A 156 5.33 17.20 4.36
N ASN A 157 5.04 18.12 3.45
CA ASN A 157 3.80 18.18 2.69
C ASN A 157 3.97 17.65 1.26
N VAL A 158 4.96 16.78 1.05
CA VAL A 158 5.09 15.88 -0.11
C VAL A 158 5.21 14.46 0.44
N GLN A 159 4.28 13.59 0.06
CA GLN A 159 4.27 12.19 0.47
C GLN A 159 4.28 11.31 -0.77
N TYR A 160 5.09 10.26 -0.77
CA TYR A 160 5.11 9.25 -1.82
C TYR A 160 4.10 8.14 -1.52
N PRO A 161 3.55 7.48 -2.56
CA PRO A 161 2.73 6.27 -2.40
C PRO A 161 3.41 5.13 -1.62
N SER A 162 4.74 5.10 -1.60
CA SER A 162 5.53 4.15 -0.82
C SER A 162 5.50 4.40 0.69
N GLY A 163 4.96 5.54 1.13
CA GLY A 163 5.00 6.01 2.52
C GLY A 163 6.20 6.90 2.84
N GLY A 164 7.15 7.04 1.92
CA GLY A 164 8.26 8.00 2.04
C GLY A 164 7.76 9.44 2.03
N CYS A 165 8.50 10.35 2.67
CA CYS A 165 8.27 11.79 2.53
C CYS A 165 9.27 12.39 1.54
N GLY A 166 8.93 13.57 1.01
CA GLY A 166 9.81 14.32 0.12
C GLY A 166 11.12 14.71 0.80
N CYS A 167 12.17 14.83 0.02
CA CYS A 167 13.54 15.02 0.43
C CYS A 167 14.35 15.82 -0.59
N VAL A 168 14.85 16.97 -0.16
CA VAL A 168 15.74 17.82 -0.97
C VAL A 168 17.01 18.18 -0.22
N SER A 169 18.11 18.35 -0.95
CA SER A 169 19.42 18.66 -0.38
C SER A 169 20.27 19.46 -1.35
N ASN A 170 21.16 20.30 -0.80
CA ASN A 170 22.29 20.87 -1.53
C ASN A 170 23.64 20.45 -0.93
N ASN A 171 23.63 19.44 -0.05
CA ASN A 171 24.84 18.90 0.58
C ASN A 171 25.60 17.99 -0.39
N TYR A 172 26.09 18.59 -1.46
CA TYR A 172 26.90 17.99 -2.52
C TYR A 172 28.09 18.92 -2.80
N ASP A 173 29.16 18.41 -3.40
CA ASP A 173 30.40 19.17 -3.65
C ASP A 173 30.18 20.44 -4.49
N ASP A 174 29.18 20.43 -5.37
CA ASP A 174 28.82 21.57 -6.23
C ASP A 174 27.82 22.55 -5.57
N GLY A 175 27.31 22.22 -4.38
CA GLY A 175 26.32 23.02 -3.66
C GLY A 175 24.97 23.15 -4.35
N ALA A 176 24.68 22.38 -5.40
CA ALA A 176 23.44 22.50 -6.16
C ALA A 176 22.29 21.75 -5.49
N TRP A 177 21.09 22.34 -5.53
CA TRP A 177 19.88 21.74 -4.95
C TRP A 177 19.37 20.60 -5.81
N ARG A 178 19.01 19.48 -5.18
CA ARG A 178 18.51 18.27 -5.82
C ARG A 178 17.40 17.63 -5.01
N ILE A 179 16.58 16.83 -5.68
CA ILE A 179 15.76 15.79 -5.05
C ILE A 179 16.70 14.66 -4.62
N VAL A 180 16.65 14.23 -3.36
CA VAL A 180 17.60 13.24 -2.81
C VAL A 180 17.32 11.84 -3.35
N CYS A 181 16.05 11.42 -3.38
CA CYS A 181 15.64 10.10 -3.84
C CYS A 181 15.06 10.12 -5.26
N ASP A 182 15.65 10.91 -6.17
CA ASP A 182 15.19 10.97 -7.57
C ASP A 182 15.53 9.66 -8.31
N GLY A 183 14.52 8.80 -8.50
CA GLY A 183 14.68 7.52 -9.20
C GLY A 183 15.04 7.65 -10.68
N ARG A 184 14.98 8.86 -11.26
CA ARG A 184 15.41 9.12 -12.64
C ARG A 184 16.92 9.27 -12.76
N ARG A 185 17.62 9.56 -11.65
CA ARG A 185 19.06 9.81 -11.64
C ARG A 185 19.85 8.52 -11.66
N GLN A 186 20.79 8.42 -12.61
CA GLN A 186 21.75 7.32 -12.66
C GLN A 186 22.93 7.56 -11.71
N ALA A 187 23.56 8.72 -11.81
CA ALA A 187 24.64 9.18 -10.93
C ALA A 187 24.70 10.73 -10.93
N LEU A 188 25.52 11.32 -10.06
CA LEU A 188 25.74 12.77 -10.04
C LEU A 188 26.35 13.25 -11.36
N GLY A 189 25.80 14.32 -11.92
CA GLY A 189 26.23 14.88 -13.22
C GLY A 189 25.88 14.04 -14.45
N GLN A 190 25.16 12.93 -14.28
CA GLN A 190 24.72 12.05 -15.37
C GLN A 190 23.25 12.30 -15.74
N PRO A 191 22.73 11.72 -16.84
CA PRO A 191 21.32 11.84 -17.20
C PRO A 191 20.39 11.53 -16.01
N GLY A 192 19.41 12.41 -15.82
CA GLY A 192 18.48 12.37 -14.70
C GLY A 192 18.95 13.03 -13.41
N ASP A 193 20.19 13.54 -13.31
CA ASP A 193 20.61 14.42 -12.21
C ASP A 193 20.11 15.85 -12.44
N PHE A 194 18.84 16.09 -12.11
CA PHE A 194 18.25 17.43 -12.18
C PHE A 194 18.72 18.29 -11.00
N THR A 195 19.24 19.47 -11.32
CA THR A 195 19.65 20.48 -10.35
C THR A 195 18.72 21.69 -10.40
N PHE A 196 18.60 22.36 -9.26
CA PHE A 196 17.71 23.50 -9.07
C PHE A 196 18.46 24.66 -8.43
N LYS A 197 18.00 25.89 -8.66
CA LYS A 197 18.68 27.08 -8.13
C LYS A 197 18.41 27.26 -6.65
N THR A 198 17.24 26.83 -6.20
CA THR A 198 16.80 27.00 -4.81
C THR A 198 16.21 25.72 -4.24
N ARG A 199 16.17 25.66 -2.90
CA ARG A 199 15.48 24.60 -2.17
C ARG A 199 14.01 24.47 -2.58
N ASP A 200 13.34 25.60 -2.75
CA ASP A 200 11.91 25.65 -3.07
C ASP A 200 11.64 25.17 -4.51
N GLU A 201 12.51 25.49 -5.46
CA GLU A 201 12.44 24.94 -6.80
C GLU A 201 12.59 23.41 -6.77
N ALA A 202 13.55 22.87 -6.01
CA ALA A 202 13.72 21.43 -5.86
C ALA A 202 12.49 20.77 -5.21
N ALA A 203 11.91 21.39 -4.17
CA ALA A 203 10.72 20.85 -3.50
C ALA A 203 9.47 20.88 -4.40
N ARG A 204 9.31 21.93 -5.22
CA ARG A 204 8.23 22.00 -6.23
C ARG A 204 8.42 20.94 -7.31
N ALA A 205 9.64 20.73 -7.77
CA ALA A 205 9.95 19.68 -8.73
C ALA A 205 9.70 18.27 -8.15
N GLU A 206 9.97 18.07 -6.85
CA GLU A 206 9.65 16.81 -6.16
C GLU A 206 8.15 16.58 -6.05
N ARG A 207 7.38 17.61 -5.70
CA ARG A 207 5.92 17.55 -5.69
C ARG A 207 5.37 17.18 -7.06
N GLU A 208 5.90 17.77 -8.12
CA GLU A 208 5.50 17.44 -9.49
C GLU A 208 5.87 16.00 -9.85
N LEU A 209 7.05 15.51 -9.45
CA LEU A 209 7.42 14.11 -9.64
C LEU A 209 6.43 13.16 -8.96
N VAL A 210 6.03 13.44 -7.72
CA VAL A 210 5.01 12.65 -7.00
C VAL A 210 3.66 12.69 -7.72
N ARG A 211 3.24 13.85 -8.24
CA ARG A 211 2.02 13.99 -9.04
C ARG A 211 2.07 13.09 -10.27
N GLN A 212 3.15 13.11 -11.03
CA GLN A 212 3.32 12.26 -12.23
C GLN A 212 3.29 10.77 -11.89
N ILE A 213 4.01 10.35 -10.84
CA ILE A 213 3.96 8.97 -10.34
C ILE A 213 2.51 8.57 -9.99
N THR A 214 1.75 9.49 -9.41
CA THR A 214 0.35 9.25 -9.03
C THR A 214 -0.54 9.09 -10.25
N LEU A 215 -0.42 9.98 -11.24
CA LEU A 215 -1.15 9.90 -12.51
C LEU A 215 -0.86 8.58 -13.23
N ASP A 216 0.40 8.17 -13.31
CA ASP A 216 0.80 6.89 -13.93
C ASP A 216 0.17 5.69 -13.23
N ARG A 217 0.14 5.69 -11.88
CA ARG A 217 -0.50 4.63 -11.09
C ARG A 217 -2.00 4.55 -11.36
N LEU A 218 -2.69 5.69 -11.37
CA LEU A 218 -4.13 5.76 -11.62
C LEU A 218 -4.48 5.33 -13.05
N SER A 219 -3.67 5.74 -14.04
CA SER A 219 -3.84 5.34 -15.44
C SER A 219 -3.68 3.82 -15.64
N LYS A 220 -2.65 3.23 -15.03
CA LYS A 220 -2.44 1.77 -15.03
C LYS A 220 -3.62 1.02 -14.42
N ARG A 221 -4.14 1.50 -13.29
CA ARG A 221 -5.32 0.92 -12.62
C ARG A 221 -6.56 0.97 -13.51
N ALA A 222 -6.85 2.12 -14.13
CA ALA A 222 -8.00 2.25 -15.03
C ALA A 222 -7.91 1.29 -16.22
N SER A 223 -6.70 1.07 -16.73
CA SER A 223 -6.46 0.13 -17.85
C SER A 223 -6.71 -1.32 -17.44
N GLN A 224 -6.29 -1.72 -16.23
CA GLN A 224 -6.53 -3.06 -15.69
C GLN A 224 -8.01 -3.35 -15.42
N GLN A 225 -8.77 -2.35 -14.99
CA GLN A 225 -10.21 -2.48 -14.75
C GLN A 225 -11.05 -2.59 -16.03
N THR A 226 -10.53 -2.10 -17.16
CA THR A 226 -11.23 -2.20 -18.46
C THR A 226 -10.94 -3.53 -19.16
N ALA A 227 -9.86 -4.22 -18.77
CA ALA A 227 -9.42 -5.47 -19.39
C ALA A 227 -9.95 -6.75 -18.70
N ALA A 228 -10.66 -6.61 -17.58
CA ALA A 228 -11.30 -7.68 -16.82
C ALA A 228 -12.82 -7.66 -17.05
#